data_AF-A0A2K8GKR5-F1
#
_entry.id   AF-A0A2K8GKR5-F1
#
_cell.length_a   1.000
_cell.length_b   1.000
_cell.length_c   1.000
_cell.angle_alpha   90.00
_cell.angle_beta   90.00
_cell.angle_gamma   90.00
#
_symmetry.space_group_name_H-M   'P 1'
#
loop_
_entity.id
_entity.type
_entity.pdbx_description
1 polymer ?
#
loop_
_entity_poly.entity_id
_entity_poly.type
_entity_poly.pdbx_seq_one_letter_code
_entity_poly.pdbx_strand_id
1 'polypeptide(L)'
;QSGLSPEILEEFQHFWSEDFEVVHRELGCAIICMSNKFSLLQEDTRMHHVNMHDYVKSFPNGQVLSEKLVQLIHNCEKQYDSITDDCERVVKVAACFKVDAKKEGIAPEVAMIEAVMEKY
;
A
#
# COMPACT_ATOMS: atom_id res chain seq x y z
N GLN A 1 -10.63 16.44 0.39
CA GLN A 1 -10.12 15.85 1.65
C GLN A 1 -10.76 14.47 1.75
N SER A 2 -9.97 13.43 1.93
CA SER A 2 -10.36 12.02 1.77
C SER A 2 -11.38 11.49 2.81
N GLY A 3 -11.81 12.32 3.76
CA GLY A 3 -12.80 11.90 4.75
C GLY A 3 -12.32 10.80 5.69
N LEU A 4 -11.00 10.54 5.81
CA LEU A 4 -10.48 9.60 6.79
C LEU A 4 -10.90 10.06 8.18
N SER A 5 -11.74 9.27 8.85
CA SER A 5 -11.90 9.40 10.29
C SER A 5 -10.60 8.95 10.96
N PRO A 6 -10.34 9.38 12.21
CA PRO A 6 -9.25 8.85 13.02
C PRO A 6 -9.25 7.31 13.10
N GLU A 7 -10.42 6.67 13.01
CA GLU A 7 -10.55 5.21 12.97
C GLU A 7 -9.89 4.62 11.70
N ILE A 8 -10.05 5.25 10.53
CA ILE A 8 -9.37 4.81 9.28
C ILE A 8 -7.85 5.05 9.34
N LEU A 9 -7.39 5.98 10.18
CA LEU A 9 -5.96 6.16 10.46
C LEU A 9 -5.40 5.07 11.38
N GLU A 10 -6.18 4.60 12.36
CA GLU A 10 -5.87 3.38 13.13
C GLU A 10 -5.84 2.14 12.21
N GLU A 11 -6.71 2.08 11.19
CA GLU A 11 -6.69 1.00 10.19
C GLU A 11 -5.34 0.88 9.45
N PHE A 12 -4.61 1.99 9.24
CA PHE A 12 -3.27 1.93 8.64
C PHE A 12 -2.23 1.25 9.54
N GLN A 13 -2.33 1.44 10.86
CA GLN A 13 -1.45 0.75 11.83
C GLN A 13 -1.74 -0.75 11.86
N HIS A 14 -3.02 -1.09 11.73
CA HIS A 14 -3.47 -2.47 11.71
C HIS A 14 -3.44 -3.11 10.33
N PHE A 15 -3.02 -2.40 9.27
CA PHE A 15 -2.95 -2.96 7.91
C PHE A 15 -2.25 -4.32 7.89
N TRP A 16 -1.16 -4.47 8.65
CA TRP A 16 -0.39 -5.71 8.75
C TRP A 16 -0.90 -6.72 9.78
N SER A 17 -1.83 -6.34 10.67
CA SER A 17 -2.45 -7.24 11.64
C SER A 17 -3.13 -8.42 10.97
N GLU A 18 -3.08 -9.60 11.59
CA GLU A 18 -3.81 -10.78 11.13
C GLU A 18 -5.34 -10.59 11.21
N ASP A 19 -5.80 -9.85 12.22
CA ASP A 19 -7.23 -9.65 12.48
C ASP A 19 -7.86 -8.52 11.65
N PHE A 20 -7.07 -7.86 10.79
CA PHE A 20 -7.53 -6.73 9.98
C PHE A 20 -7.83 -7.12 8.52
N GLU A 21 -9.08 -6.94 8.12
CA GLU A 21 -9.54 -7.19 6.75
C GLU A 21 -9.41 -5.94 5.87
N VAL A 22 -8.61 -6.03 4.80
CA VAL A 22 -8.40 -4.95 3.84
C VAL A 22 -9.52 -5.00 2.79
N VAL A 23 -10.70 -4.46 3.12
CA VAL A 23 -11.90 -4.60 2.25
C VAL A 23 -12.68 -3.32 2.01
N HIS A 24 -12.49 -2.30 2.85
CA HIS A 24 -13.30 -1.07 2.80
C HIS A 24 -12.89 -0.16 1.63
N ARG A 25 -13.88 0.32 0.87
CA ARG A 25 -13.66 1.24 -0.27
C ARG A 25 -12.99 2.54 0.19
N GLU A 26 -13.35 3.02 1.37
CA GLU A 26 -12.82 4.21 2.02
C GLU A 26 -11.31 4.11 2.24
N LEU A 27 -10.81 2.93 2.62
CA LEU A 27 -9.38 2.65 2.73
C LEU A 27 -8.69 2.73 1.35
N GLY A 28 -9.34 2.24 0.29
CA GLY A 28 -8.85 2.41 -1.07
C GLY A 28 -8.72 3.89 -1.48
N CYS A 29 -9.73 4.70 -1.19
CA CYS A 29 -9.67 6.16 -1.41
C CYS A 29 -8.58 6.84 -0.56
N ALA A 30 -8.38 6.37 0.68
CA ALA A 30 -7.32 6.84 1.56
C ALA A 30 -5.94 6.58 0.98
N ILE A 31 -5.68 5.35 0.51
CA ILE A 31 -4.42 4.95 -0.14
C ILE A 31 -4.16 5.83 -1.37
N ILE A 32 -5.16 6.09 -2.20
CA ILE A 32 -5.03 6.99 -3.36
C ILE A 32 -4.61 8.39 -2.91
N CYS A 33 -5.32 8.93 -1.91
CA CYS A 33 -5.05 10.27 -1.40
C CYS A 33 -3.62 10.40 -0.84
N MET A 34 -3.16 9.41 -0.08
CA MET A 34 -1.80 9.38 0.47
C MET A 34 -0.75 9.20 -0.63
N SER A 35 -0.98 8.29 -1.56
CA SER A 35 -0.05 8.00 -2.65
C SER A 35 0.18 9.21 -3.56
N ASN A 36 -0.88 9.99 -3.82
CA ASN A 36 -0.78 11.24 -4.59
C ASN A 36 0.08 12.31 -3.90
N LYS A 37 0.15 12.36 -2.56
CA LYS A 37 1.04 13.30 -1.84
C LYS A 37 2.52 13.04 -2.11
N PHE A 38 2.86 11.80 -2.43
CA PHE A 38 4.22 11.36 -2.72
C PHE A 38 4.42 11.06 -4.22
N SER A 39 3.45 11.41 -5.07
CA SER A 39 3.46 11.13 -6.51
C SER A 39 3.69 9.64 -6.84
N LEU A 40 3.16 8.73 -6.02
CA LEU A 40 3.34 7.28 -6.17
C LEU A 40 2.36 6.64 -7.17
N LEU A 41 1.42 7.41 -7.71
CA LEU A 41 0.45 6.98 -8.72
C LEU A 41 0.62 7.78 -10.01
N GLN A 42 0.22 7.19 -11.13
CA GLN A 42 0.04 7.83 -12.42
C GLN A 42 -1.38 8.43 -12.53
N GLU A 43 -1.66 9.09 -13.65
CA GLU A 43 -2.98 9.72 -13.91
C GLU A 43 -4.15 8.72 -13.96
N ASP A 44 -3.87 7.45 -14.24
CA ASP A 44 -4.85 6.36 -14.29
C ASP A 44 -5.07 5.67 -12.94
N THR A 45 -4.58 6.27 -11.85
CA THR A 45 -4.69 5.73 -10.49
C THR A 45 -4.04 4.33 -10.37
N ARG A 46 -3.03 4.03 -11.19
CA ARG A 46 -2.12 2.88 -11.03
C ARG A 46 -0.77 3.35 -10.51
N MET A 47 0.02 2.42 -9.98
CA MET A 47 1.33 2.71 -9.42
C MET A 47 2.24 3.39 -10.45
N HIS A 48 2.94 4.44 -10.01
CA HIS A 48 4.04 5.02 -10.77
C HIS A 48 5.32 4.24 -10.45
N HIS A 49 5.70 3.32 -11.33
CA HIS A 49 6.77 2.34 -11.06
C HIS A 49 8.10 2.98 -10.63
N VAL A 50 8.55 4.03 -11.34
CA VAL A 50 9.82 4.71 -11.03
C VAL A 50 9.76 5.40 -9.67
N ASN A 51 8.76 6.26 -9.46
CA ASN A 51 8.57 6.96 -8.18
C ASN A 51 8.40 5.99 -7.00
N MET A 52 7.67 4.88 -7.16
CA MET A 52 7.57 3.85 -6.11
C MET A 52 8.92 3.22 -5.80
N HIS A 53 9.66 2.83 -6.83
CA HIS A 53 10.99 2.25 -6.68
C HIS A 53 11.95 3.22 -5.96
N ASP A 54 11.95 4.49 -6.34
CA ASP A 54 12.81 5.53 -5.75
C ASP A 54 12.38 5.90 -4.34
N TYR A 55 11.07 5.93 -4.07
CA TYR A 55 10.51 6.12 -2.73
C TYR A 55 10.97 5.01 -1.79
N VAL A 56 10.86 3.74 -2.18
CA VAL A 56 11.35 2.62 -1.36
C VAL A 56 12.86 2.71 -1.15
N LYS A 57 13.64 3.06 -2.19
CA LYS A 57 15.09 3.25 -2.08
C LYS A 57 15.53 4.41 -1.18
N SER A 58 14.64 5.35 -0.88
CA SER A 58 14.94 6.45 0.05
C SER A 58 15.06 5.99 1.50
N PHE A 59 14.56 4.81 1.84
CA PHE A 59 14.66 4.21 3.17
C PHE A 59 15.92 3.34 3.34
N PRO A 60 16.42 3.15 4.59
CA PRO A 60 17.55 2.28 4.86
C PRO A 60 17.35 0.87 4.28
N ASN A 61 18.33 0.39 3.50
CA ASN A 61 18.30 -0.88 2.78
C ASN A 61 17.17 -1.02 1.74
N GLY A 62 16.50 0.06 1.34
CA GLY A 62 15.38 0.01 0.41
C GLY A 62 15.69 -0.63 -0.95
N GLN A 63 16.95 -0.60 -1.39
CA GLN A 63 17.39 -1.25 -2.63
C GLN A 63 17.16 -2.75 -2.68
N VAL A 64 17.08 -3.43 -1.53
CA VAL A 64 16.83 -4.89 -1.47
C VAL A 64 15.34 -5.21 -1.65
N LEU A 65 14.46 -4.24 -1.45
CA LEU A 65 13.01 -4.41 -1.44
C LEU A 65 12.33 -3.78 -2.66
N SER A 66 12.88 -2.69 -3.19
CA SER A 66 12.20 -1.83 -4.19
C SER A 66 11.67 -2.57 -5.41
N GLU A 67 12.50 -3.43 -6.02
CA GLU A 67 12.11 -4.19 -7.21
C GLU A 67 11.03 -5.23 -6.89
N LYS A 68 11.20 -5.97 -5.79
CA LYS A 68 10.24 -6.97 -5.33
C LYS A 68 8.88 -6.33 -5.03
N LEU A 69 8.86 -5.21 -4.33
CA LEU A 69 7.64 -4.52 -3.93
C LEU A 69 6.87 -3.99 -5.15
N VAL A 70 7.56 -3.34 -6.10
CA VAL A 70 6.97 -2.90 -7.37
C VAL A 70 6.39 -4.10 -8.14
N GLN A 71 7.13 -5.21 -8.21
CA GLN A 71 6.68 -6.40 -8.91
C GLN A 71 5.40 -7.01 -8.29
N LEU A 72 5.30 -7.06 -6.96
CA LEU A 72 4.13 -7.60 -6.27
C LEU A 72 2.89 -6.71 -6.48
N ILE A 73 3.03 -5.39 -6.28
CA ILE A 73 1.91 -4.45 -6.49
C ILE A 73 1.41 -4.53 -7.93
N HIS A 74 2.32 -4.49 -8.91
CA HIS A 74 1.96 -4.54 -10.32
C HIS A 74 1.27 -5.86 -10.71
N ASN A 75 1.66 -6.99 -10.11
CA ASN A 75 0.99 -8.26 -10.34
C ASN A 75 -0.42 -8.28 -9.73
N CYS A 76 -0.63 -7.63 -8.59
CA CYS A 76 -1.96 -7.44 -8.02
C CYS A 76 -2.82 -6.51 -8.87
N GLU A 77 -2.28 -5.41 -9.41
CA GLU A 77 -3.02 -4.51 -10.31
C GLU A 77 -3.61 -5.23 -11.52
N LYS A 78 -2.82 -6.11 -12.16
CA LYS A 78 -3.27 -6.90 -13.32
C LYS A 78 -4.49 -7.77 -13.02
N GLN A 79 -4.64 -8.26 -11.80
CA GLN A 79 -5.75 -9.12 -11.41
C GLN A 79 -7.08 -8.36 -11.32
N TYR A 80 -7.01 -7.05 -11.08
CA TYR A 80 -8.18 -6.20 -10.81
C TYR A 80 -8.36 -5.09 -11.86
N ASP A 81 -7.73 -5.22 -13.03
CA ASP A 81 -7.76 -4.20 -14.09
C ASP A 81 -9.16 -3.94 -14.67
N SER A 82 -10.08 -4.89 -14.48
CA SER A 82 -11.49 -4.77 -14.91
C SER A 82 -12.37 -3.94 -13.97
N ILE A 83 -11.89 -3.61 -12.76
CA ILE A 83 -12.64 -2.82 -11.78
C ILE A 83 -12.57 -1.34 -12.16
N THR A 84 -13.73 -0.72 -12.37
CA THR A 84 -13.84 0.68 -12.83
C THR A 84 -13.84 1.70 -11.69
N ASP A 85 -14.31 1.33 -10.49
CA ASP A 85 -14.18 2.19 -9.31
C ASP A 85 -12.74 2.12 -8.80
N ASP A 86 -12.02 3.23 -8.89
CA ASP A 86 -10.60 3.29 -8.51
C ASP A 86 -10.36 2.96 -7.04
N CYS A 87 -11.23 3.41 -6.13
CA CYS A 87 -11.06 3.14 -4.71
C CYS A 87 -11.27 1.65 -4.41
N GLU A 88 -12.30 1.05 -5.01
CA GLU A 88 -12.54 -0.39 -4.91
C GLU A 88 -11.38 -1.20 -5.50
N ARG A 89 -10.88 -0.81 -6.68
CA ARG A 89 -9.72 -1.45 -7.30
C ARG A 89 -8.50 -1.38 -6.40
N VAL A 90 -8.18 -0.20 -5.86
CA VAL A 90 -7.00 0.00 -5.01
C VAL A 90 -7.08 -0.80 -3.71
N VAL A 91 -8.24 -0.90 -3.06
CA VAL A 91 -8.34 -1.74 -1.84
C VAL A 91 -8.17 -3.23 -2.16
N LYS A 92 -8.69 -3.72 -3.31
CA LYS A 92 -8.44 -5.11 -3.76
C LYS A 92 -6.97 -5.37 -4.07
N VAL A 93 -6.30 -4.42 -4.73
CA VAL A 93 -4.84 -4.49 -4.97
C VAL A 93 -4.07 -4.50 -3.65
N ALA A 94 -4.44 -3.66 -2.69
CA ALA A 94 -3.81 -3.61 -1.36
C ALA A 94 -4.00 -4.93 -0.57
N ALA A 95 -5.19 -5.51 -0.62
CA ALA A 95 -5.48 -6.81 0.00
C ALA A 95 -4.64 -7.93 -0.63
N CYS A 96 -4.56 -7.97 -1.96
CA CYS A 96 -3.70 -8.90 -2.70
C CYS A 96 -2.23 -8.73 -2.32
N PHE A 97 -1.74 -7.48 -2.28
CA PHE A 97 -0.37 -7.18 -1.89
C PHE A 97 -0.06 -7.65 -0.47
N LYS A 98 -0.98 -7.44 0.49
CA LYS A 98 -0.83 -7.94 1.87
C LYS A 98 -0.61 -9.45 1.90
N VAL A 99 -1.41 -10.21 1.14
CA VAL A 99 -1.31 -11.68 1.06
C VAL A 99 0.03 -12.11 0.43
N ASP A 100 0.38 -11.51 -0.70
CA ASP A 100 1.62 -11.85 -1.40
C ASP A 100 2.87 -11.45 -0.60
N ALA A 101 2.85 -10.30 0.08
CA ALA A 101 3.93 -9.86 0.96
C ALA A 101 4.15 -10.84 2.12
N LYS A 102 3.05 -11.37 2.72
CA LYS A 102 3.15 -12.42 3.75
C LYS A 102 3.76 -13.69 3.18
N LYS A 103 3.29 -14.13 2.01
CA LYS A 103 3.79 -15.35 1.33
C LYS A 103 5.28 -15.24 0.99
N GLU A 104 5.74 -14.06 0.60
CA GLU A 104 7.14 -13.79 0.26
C GLU A 104 8.01 -13.48 1.49
N GLY A 105 7.45 -13.48 2.70
CA GLY A 105 8.19 -13.26 3.94
C GLY A 105 8.68 -11.82 4.14
N ILE A 106 8.03 -10.85 3.50
CA ILE A 106 8.38 -9.42 3.57
C ILE A 106 7.34 -8.57 4.31
N ALA A 107 6.22 -9.16 4.71
CA ALA A 107 5.23 -8.51 5.56
C ALA A 107 5.85 -8.29 6.96
N PRO A 108 5.86 -7.04 7.46
CA PRO A 108 6.32 -6.75 8.82
C PRO A 108 5.24 -7.09 9.85
N GLU A 109 5.68 -7.36 11.08
CA GLU A 109 4.79 -7.37 12.24
C GLU A 109 4.40 -5.93 12.62
N VAL A 110 3.22 -5.74 13.20
CA VAL A 110 2.74 -4.41 13.65
C VAL A 110 3.75 -3.74 14.59
N ALA A 111 4.32 -4.49 15.53
CA ALA A 111 5.34 -4.00 16.46
C ALA A 111 6.62 -3.49 15.75
N MET A 112 6.96 -4.04 14.57
CA MET A 112 8.11 -3.54 13.79
C MET A 112 7.82 -2.18 13.18
N ILE A 113 6.57 -1.92 12.77
CA ILE A 113 6.13 -0.62 12.27
C ILE A 113 6.13 0.40 13.41
N GLU A 114 5.54 0.07 14.56
CA GLU A 114 5.50 0.93 15.75
C GLU A 114 6.91 1.37 16.18
N ALA A 115 7.89 0.44 16.15
CA ALA A 115 9.28 0.73 16.51
C ALA A 115 9.99 1.74 15.58
N VAL A 116 9.41 2.05 14.42
CA VAL A 116 9.98 3.01 13.46
C VAL A 116 9.07 4.22 13.20
N MET A 117 7.90 4.32 13.84
CA MET A 117 6.96 5.44 13.65
C MET A 117 7.52 6.81 14.06
N GLU A 118 8.44 6.86 15.04
CA GLU A 118 9.08 8.11 15.48
C GLU A 118 10.23 8.57 14.58
N LYS A 119 10.55 7.80 13.54
CA LYS A 119 11.60 8.15 12.59
C LYS A 119 10.97 8.92 11.44
N TYR A 120 11.48 10.13 11.22
CA TYR A 120 11.08 11.12 10.21
C TYR A 120 9.79 11.90 10.54
#